data_AF-A0A358KIP8-F1
#
_entry.id   AF-A0A358KIP8-F1
#
_cell.length_a   1.000
_cell.length_b   1.000
_cell.length_c   1.000
_cell.angle_alpha   90.00
_cell.angle_beta   90.00
_cell.angle_gamma   90.00
#
_symmetry.space_group_name_H-M   'P 1'
#
loop_
_entity.id
_entity.type
_entity.pdbx_description
1 polymer ?
#
loop_
_entity_poly.entity_id
_entity_poly.type
_entity_poly.pdbx_seq_one_letter_code
_entity_poly.pdbx_strand_id
1 'polypeptide(L)' 'MLDTELLPAAEADSKWLMVVLHGLGDSMEGYRWFPGIMENPKLNYLLVNAPDDYYGGFSWYDIYDNPAPGVERS' A
#
# COMPACT_ATOMS: atom_id res chain seq x y z
N MET A 1 -12.37 -3.55 -5.99
CA MET A 1 -11.01 -3.48 -6.54
C MET A 1 -10.27 -2.49 -5.67
N LEU A 2 -9.07 -2.82 -5.18
CA LEU A 2 -8.30 -1.91 -4.34
C LEU A 2 -7.82 -0.72 -5.17
N ASP A 3 -7.70 0.44 -4.52
CA ASP A 3 -7.05 1.60 -5.11
C ASP A 3 -5.54 1.46 -4.95
N THR A 4 -4.81 1.60 -6.06
CA THR A 4 -3.40 1.26 -6.15
C THR A 4 -2.64 2.18 -7.07
N GLU A 5 -1.37 2.39 -6.77
CA GLU A 5 -0.43 3.06 -7.66
C GLU A 5 0.85 2.25 -7.82
N LEU A 6 1.22 2.04 -9.09
CA LEU A 6 2.51 1.45 -9.44
C LEU A 6 3.53 2.57 -9.68
N LEU A 7 4.58 2.59 -8.86
CA LEU A 7 5.78 3.37 -9.09
C LEU A 7 6.82 2.44 -9.75
N PRO A 8 7.08 2.60 -11.07
CA PRO A 8 7.96 1.71 -11.79
C PRO A 8 9.41 1.88 -11.35
N ALA A 9 10.17 0.79 -11.41
CA ALA A 9 11.61 0.79 -11.25
C ALA A 9 12.28 1.66 -12.33
N ALA A 10 13.46 2.21 -12.02
CA ALA A 10 14.25 2.95 -12.98
C ALA A 10 14.88 2.04 -14.07
N GLU A 11 15.24 0.80 -13.70
CA GLU A 11 15.65 -0.23 -14.66
C GLU A 11 14.43 -0.80 -15.38
N ALA A 12 14.49 -0.78 -16.72
CA ALA A 12 13.48 -1.41 -17.57
C ALA A 12 13.39 -2.92 -17.30
N ASP A 13 12.19 -3.47 -17.48
CA ASP A 13 11.89 -4.90 -17.35
C ASP A 13 12.24 -5.53 -15.98
N SER A 14 12.33 -4.71 -14.93
CA SER A 14 12.57 -5.23 -13.59
C SER A 14 11.44 -6.14 -13.12
N LYS A 15 11.82 -7.28 -12.55
CA LYS A 15 10.92 -8.32 -12.04
C LYS A 15 10.64 -8.21 -10.54
N TRP A 16 11.28 -7.27 -9.84
CA TRP A 16 11.16 -7.12 -8.40
C TRP A 16 10.06 -6.12 -8.05
N LEU A 17 9.14 -6.53 -7.19
CA LEU A 17 8.03 -5.70 -6.74
C LEU A 17 7.96 -5.74 -5.21
N MET A 18 7.85 -4.57 -4.60
CA MET A 18 7.46 -4.41 -3.22
C MET A 18 6.01 -3.92 -3.16
N VAL A 19 5.16 -4.66 -2.46
CA VAL A 19 3.80 -4.22 -2.14
C VAL A 19 3.84 -3.49 -0.80
N VAL A 20 3.42 -2.24 -0.78
CA VAL A 20 3.48 -1.39 0.41
C VAL A 20 2.07 -1.20 0.96
N LEU A 21 1.86 -1.72 2.17
CA LEU A 21 0.60 -1.64 2.90
C LEU A 21 0.78 -0.68 4.07
N HIS A 22 -0.03 0.39 4.10
CA HIS A 22 0.04 1.40 5.14
C HIS A 22 -0.60 0.90 6.46
N GLY A 23 -0.30 1.61 7.56
CA GLY A 23 -0.91 1.37 8.87
C GLY A 23 -2.31 2.00 8.99
N LEU A 24 -3.03 1.67 10.07
CA LEU A 24 -4.38 2.19 10.32
C LEU A 24 -4.47 3.72 10.24
N GLY A 25 -5.44 4.22 9.48
CA GLY A 25 -5.75 5.64 9.37
C GLY A 25 -4.79 6.45 8.50
N ASP A 26 -3.88 5.76 7.82
CA ASP A 26 -3.01 6.35 6.80
C ASP A 26 -3.55 6.02 5.39
N SER A 27 -2.76 6.31 4.36
CA SER A 27 -3.04 6.03 2.95
C SER A 27 -1.73 5.75 2.20
N MET A 28 -1.82 5.37 0.93
CA MET A 28 -0.67 5.25 0.04
C MET A 28 0.13 6.56 -0.10
N GLU A 29 -0.50 7.73 0.08
CA GLU A 29 0.17 9.03 0.03
C GLU A 29 1.29 9.14 1.07
N GLY A 30 1.08 8.56 2.26
CA GLY A 30 2.06 8.53 3.35
C GLY A 30 3.36 7.80 3.01
N TYR A 31 3.40 7.03 1.91
CA TYR A 31 4.54 6.22 1.48
C TYR A 31 5.19 6.68 0.17
N ARG A 32 4.69 7.73 -0.49
CA ARG A 32 5.28 8.23 -1.76
C ARG A 32 6.74 8.67 -1.63
N TRP A 33 7.17 9.07 -0.44
CA TRP A 33 8.57 9.48 -0.18
C TRP A 33 9.52 8.28 -0.09
N PHE A 34 9.02 7.10 0.27
CA PHE A 34 9.85 5.93 0.61
C PHE A 34 10.74 5.44 -0.54
N PRO A 35 10.24 5.31 -1.80
CA PRO A 35 11.09 4.94 -2.94
C PRO A 35 12.29 5.87 -3.13
N GLY A 36 12.10 7.18 -2.87
CA GLY A 36 13.14 8.19 -3.02
C GLY A 36 14.29 8.05 -2.02
N ILE A 37 14.05 7.49 -0.83
CA ILE A 37 15.11 7.22 0.16
C ILE A 37 15.79 5.87 -0.10
N MET A 38 15.05 4.90 -0.64
CA MET A 38 15.60 3.58 -0.93
C MET A 38 16.57 3.57 -2.12
N GLU A 39 16.36 4.48 -3.09
CA GLU A 39 17.20 4.67 -4.29
C GLU A 39 17.56 3.35 -5.01
N ASN A 40 16.68 2.34 -4.94
CA ASN A 40 16.93 1.04 -5.56
C ASN A 40 16.40 1.04 -7.00
N PRO A 41 17.27 1.08 -8.03
CA PRO A 41 16.83 1.20 -9.42
C PRO A 41 16.14 -0.07 -9.94
N LYS A 42 16.24 -1.19 -9.22
CA LYS A 42 15.62 -2.47 -9.60
C LYS A 42 14.26 -2.69 -8.96
N LEU A 43 13.78 -1.84 -8.07
CA LEU A 43 12.57 -2.14 -7.31
C LEU A 43 11.38 -1.34 -7.83
N ASN A 44 10.32 -2.05 -8.23
CA ASN A 44 8.99 -1.45 -8.41
C ASN A 44 8.29 -1.37 -7.05
N TYR A 45 7.42 -0.40 -6.87
CA TYR A 45 6.58 -0.28 -5.67
C TYR A 45 5.12 -0.24 -6.08
N LEU A 46 4.30 -1.13 -5.52
CA LEU A 46 2.85 -1.05 -5.61
C LEU A 46 2.34 -0.52 -4.28
N LEU A 47 1.95 0.75 -4.26
CA LEU A 47 1.30 1.36 -3.10
C LEU A 47 -0.18 1.02 -3.16
N VAL A 48 -0.76 0.66 -2.01
CA VAL A 48 -2.13 0.14 -1.94
C VAL A 48 -2.87 0.84 -0.80
N ASN A 49 -4.03 1.42 -1.11
CA ASN A 49 -4.98 1.85 -0.09
C ASN A 49 -5.78 0.64 0.41
N ALA A 50 -5.96 0.58 1.73
CA ALA A 50 -6.91 -0.33 2.33
C ALA A 50 -8.35 -0.01 1.86
N PRO A 51 -9.27 -0.99 1.84
CA PRO A 51 -10.56 -0.82 1.18
C PRO A 51 -11.58 0.03 1.95
N ASP A 52 -11.44 0.15 3.27
CA ASP A 52 -12.44 0.80 4.12
C ASP A 52 -11.96 2.19 4.55
N ASP A 53 -12.85 3.18 4.47
CA ASP A 53 -12.58 4.53 4.97
C ASP A 53 -12.45 4.54 6.50
N TYR A 54 -11.45 5.27 7.01
CA TYR A 54 -11.19 5.41 8.44
C TYR A 54 -10.70 6.83 8.78
N TYR A 55 -11.62 7.69 9.24
CA TYR A 55 -11.33 9.05 9.73
C TYR A 55 -10.36 9.88 8.86
N GLY A 56 -10.51 9.82 7.53
CA GLY A 56 -9.68 10.56 6.58
C GLY A 56 -8.46 9.79 6.04
N GLY A 57 -8.19 8.59 6.54
CA GLY A 57 -7.35 7.58 5.90
C GLY A 57 -8.13 6.29 5.69
N PHE A 58 -7.45 5.14 5.74
CA PHE A 58 -8.06 3.83 5.47
C PHE A 58 -7.73 2.76 6.50
N SER A 59 -8.54 1.69 6.54
CA SER A 59 -8.33 0.50 7.36
C SER A 59 -8.49 -0.79 6.55
N TRP A 60 -7.71 -1.80 6.91
CA TRP A 60 -7.75 -3.13 6.28
C TRP A 60 -8.91 -3.98 6.81
N TYR A 61 -9.14 -3.86 8.11
CA TYR A 61 -10.14 -4.59 8.85
C TYR A 61 -10.67 -3.74 10.01
N ASP A 62 -11.84 -4.11 10.52
CA ASP A 62 -12.37 -3.54 11.75
C ASP A 62 -11.50 -3.94 12.94
N ILE A 63 -10.97 -2.94 13.64
CA ILE A 63 -10.09 -3.13 14.80
C ILE A 63 -10.85 -3.18 16.13
N TYR A 64 -12.15 -2.91 16.13
CA TYR A 64 -12.95 -2.76 17.35
C TYR A 64 -13.87 -3.95 17.62
N ASP A 65 -14.55 -4.48 16.60
CA ASP A 65 -15.57 -5.53 16.80
C ASP A 65 -15.10 -6.86 16.21
N ASN A 66 -15.05 -6.99 14.88
CA ASN A 66 -14.66 -8.23 14.22
C ASN A 66 -13.70 -8.01 13.04
N PRO A 67 -12.40 -8.36 13.18
CA PRO A 67 -11.44 -8.20 12.10
C PRO A 67 -11.59 -9.22 10.98
N ALA A 68 -12.22 -10.38 11.23
CA ALA A 68 -12.22 -11.51 10.29
C ALA A 68 -12.76 -11.16 8.89
N PRO A 69 -13.91 -10.47 8.74
CA PRO A 69 -14.41 -10.10 7.41
C PRO A 69 -13.44 -9.24 6.62
N GLY A 70 -12.70 -8.36 7.29
CA GLY A 70 -11.71 -7.49 6.66
C GLY A 70 -10.44 -8.24 6.27
N VAL A 71 -9.99 -9.17 7.10
CA VAL A 71 -8.82 -10.01 6.82
C VAL A 71 -9.09 -11.01 5.70
N GLU A 72 -10.27 -11.63 5.66
CA GLU A 72 -10.60 -12.67 4.67
C GLU A 72 -10.77 -12.14 3.25
N ARG A 73 -11.15 -10.86 3.10
CA ARG A 73 -11.39 -10.23 1.78
C ARG A 73 -10.14 -9.56 1.17
N SER A 74 -9.05 -9.41 1.92
CA SER A 74 -7.85 -8.63 1.54
C SER A 74 -6.68 -9.48 1.07
#